data_AF-A0A1Q9AD18-F1
#
_entry.id   AF-A0A1Q9AD18-F1
#
_cell.length_a   1.000
_cell.length_b   1.000
_cell.length_c   1.000
_cell.angle_alpha   90.00
_cell.angle_beta   90.00
_cell.angle_gamma   90.00
#
_symmetry.space_group_name_H-M   'P 1'
#
loop_
_entity.id
_entity.type
_entity.pdbx_description
1 polymer ?
#
loop_
_entity_poly.entity_id
_entity_poly.type
_entity_poly.pdbx_seq_one_letter_code
_entity_poly.pdbx_strand_id
1 'polypeptide(L)'
;MAAATGRRETISRPFLSSRSIVFPAAFFDYSQEEIRTFILSRRTPFTIRSFCTMVKLETVDADEFGIEGVMLDYPLLHGAMITHTLIACMQRHQGLKAATLAYAQAQRDIFKVFVDDVFARYGVQPGHTTLYAVDVGWTGKSQRLLEKVLRACGYDVTLHGLYLASDAGCIEEQLAGLRAKGWLYNAGQPQRSELLGLHCKEIIEQVCSSELGAVKTYSADGDPVFGEDTKTLQQRIDLRRLRNAARRAIALYGQVSQQARDNGLAELLIDPVDYRNAYGGLVAFPTFDELTMIGRWSHDENNLSRNVEGLSSPYWETFARYATVQQFLESRSYWKVPELRRSRPALADSLVIRMMGGRHTQQEYSYPVRLGVMAEGEPAEFVDRQIFFSADGCAIVPNARICLLTSSFIFENTGNDMLRVEAVLISYYNTATRARIEKVIMPLFMDKPETAHMPSDLPPGGSFVVRAEGKQSAIYDSLFGMLSPVSVICCVRKI
;
A
#
# COMPACT_ATOMS: atom_id res chain seq x y z
N MET A 1 -38.36 -24.28 32.66
CA MET A 1 -38.12 -22.94 32.08
C MET A 1 -37.55 -23.14 30.68
N ALA A 2 -38.40 -22.99 29.64
CA ALA A 2 -37.93 -22.99 28.26
C ALA A 2 -37.14 -21.70 28.02
N ALA A 3 -35.86 -21.81 27.70
CA ALA A 3 -35.05 -20.66 27.30
C ALA A 3 -35.67 -20.10 26.02
N ALA A 4 -36.17 -18.88 26.09
CA ALA A 4 -36.64 -18.16 24.92
C ALA A 4 -35.46 -18.00 23.95
N THR A 5 -35.40 -18.85 22.92
CA THR A 5 -34.54 -18.69 21.74
C THR A 5 -35.12 -17.58 20.86
N GLY A 6 -35.36 -16.41 21.45
CA GLY A 6 -35.78 -15.21 20.73
C GLY A 6 -34.66 -14.85 19.77
N ARG A 7 -34.81 -15.29 18.51
CA ARG A 7 -33.92 -14.96 17.41
C ARG A 7 -33.94 -13.44 17.31
N ARG A 8 -32.88 -12.77 17.79
CA ARG A 8 -32.75 -11.32 17.60
C ARG A 8 -32.65 -11.09 16.11
N GLU A 9 -33.60 -10.33 15.58
CA GLU A 9 -33.56 -9.90 14.18
C GLU A 9 -32.37 -8.95 14.03
N THR A 10 -31.35 -9.40 13.31
CA THR A 10 -30.15 -8.59 13.04
C THR A 10 -30.35 -7.90 11.70
N ILE A 11 -30.48 -6.58 11.72
CA ILE A 11 -30.63 -5.76 10.51
C ILE A 11 -29.27 -5.11 10.20
N SER A 12 -28.67 -5.46 9.07
CA SER A 12 -27.48 -4.77 8.56
C SER A 12 -27.90 -3.63 7.62
N ARG A 13 -27.35 -2.44 7.84
CA ARG A 13 -27.60 -1.27 6.99
C ARG A 13 -26.29 -0.68 6.44
N PRO A 14 -26.25 -0.19 5.20
CA PRO A 14 -25.06 0.45 4.65
C PRO A 14 -24.69 1.71 5.46
N PHE A 15 -23.42 1.82 5.84
CA PHE A 15 -22.84 3.00 6.46
C PHE A 15 -21.65 3.45 5.62
N LEU A 16 -21.86 4.45 4.77
CA LEU A 16 -20.90 4.89 3.75
C LEU A 16 -19.84 5.84 4.32
N SER A 17 -19.08 5.37 5.32
CA SER A 17 -18.02 6.16 5.94
C SER A 17 -16.85 6.40 4.98
N SER A 18 -16.27 7.60 5.05
CA SER A 18 -15.07 7.94 4.29
C SER A 18 -13.85 8.14 5.19
N ARG A 19 -12.74 7.46 4.86
CA ARG A 19 -11.45 7.73 5.49
C ARG A 19 -10.92 9.13 5.18
N SER A 20 -11.25 9.74 4.03
CA SER A 20 -10.84 11.13 3.73
C SER A 20 -11.54 12.16 4.63
N ILE A 21 -12.57 11.75 5.37
CA ILE A 21 -13.27 12.58 6.36
C ILE A 21 -12.94 12.14 7.78
N VAL A 22 -13.09 10.85 8.10
CA VAL A 22 -12.91 10.30 9.44
C VAL A 22 -11.47 10.46 9.95
N PHE A 23 -10.46 10.27 9.09
CA PHE A 23 -9.07 10.39 9.53
C PHE A 23 -8.71 11.84 9.88
N PRO A 24 -9.00 12.85 9.04
CA PRO A 24 -8.78 14.24 9.45
C PRO A 24 -9.69 14.69 10.60
N ALA A 25 -10.95 14.23 10.67
CA ALA A 25 -11.86 14.54 11.76
C ALA A 25 -11.36 14.04 13.13
N ALA A 26 -10.43 13.07 13.13
CA ALA A 26 -9.88 12.47 14.33
C ALA A 26 -8.72 13.26 14.97
N PHE A 27 -8.36 14.44 14.43
CA PHE A 27 -7.44 15.39 15.08
C PHE A 27 -8.16 16.21 16.16
N PHE A 28 -7.70 16.12 17.41
CA PHE A 28 -8.27 16.87 18.53
C PHE A 28 -7.24 17.75 19.22
N ASP A 29 -6.03 17.23 19.41
CA ASP A 29 -4.96 17.94 20.13
C ASP A 29 -3.76 18.25 19.23
N TYR A 30 -3.71 17.66 18.03
CA TYR A 30 -2.59 17.77 17.10
C TYR A 30 -1.28 17.22 17.70
N SER A 31 -1.40 16.11 18.43
CA SER A 31 -0.25 15.37 18.98
C SER A 31 0.58 14.69 17.88
N GLN A 32 1.84 14.35 18.20
CA GLN A 32 2.67 13.58 17.26
C GLN A 32 2.03 12.26 16.86
N GLU A 33 1.31 11.61 17.77
CA GLU A 33 0.67 10.34 17.47
C GLU A 33 -0.49 10.50 16.49
N GLU A 34 -1.30 11.55 16.62
CA GLU A 34 -2.34 11.87 15.63
C GLU A 34 -1.72 12.15 14.25
N ILE A 35 -0.65 12.95 14.21
CA ILE A 35 0.08 13.27 12.96
C ILE A 35 0.66 12.00 12.34
N ARG A 36 1.35 11.17 13.12
CA ARG A 36 1.95 9.91 12.66
C ARG A 36 0.89 8.93 12.17
N THR A 37 -0.17 8.72 12.95
CA THR A 37 -1.27 7.84 12.56
C THR A 37 -1.89 8.31 11.24
N PHE A 38 -2.13 9.61 11.09
CA PHE A 38 -2.69 10.16 9.86
C PHE A 38 -1.72 9.99 8.67
N ILE A 39 -0.48 10.46 8.80
CA ILE A 39 0.50 10.52 7.71
C ILE A 39 0.98 9.12 7.29
N LEU A 40 1.25 8.25 8.26
CA LEU A 40 1.88 6.94 8.03
C LEU A 40 0.87 5.80 7.79
N SER A 41 -0.43 6.09 7.84
CA SER A 41 -1.47 5.12 7.49
C SER A 41 -1.65 4.93 5.97
N ARG A 42 -0.92 5.69 5.14
CA ARG A 42 -1.08 5.74 3.70
C ARG A 42 0.13 5.15 2.98
N ARG A 43 -0.15 4.54 1.82
CA ARG A 43 0.88 3.98 0.94
C ARG A 43 1.58 5.07 0.12
N THR A 44 0.80 5.98 -0.48
CA THR A 44 1.31 7.26 -1.00
C THR A 44 1.67 8.16 0.19
N PRO A 45 2.97 8.52 0.35
CA PRO A 45 3.40 9.37 1.45
C PRO A 45 2.92 10.81 1.27
N PHE A 46 2.61 11.48 2.39
CA PHE A 46 2.45 12.94 2.39
C PHE A 46 3.80 13.65 2.31
N THR A 47 3.74 14.91 1.92
CA THR A 47 4.79 15.91 2.14
C THR A 47 4.22 16.98 3.07
N ILE A 48 5.07 17.82 3.67
CA ILE A 48 4.59 18.96 4.47
C ILE A 48 3.70 19.84 3.60
N ARG A 49 4.13 20.16 2.37
CA ARG A 49 3.37 20.98 1.43
C ARG A 49 1.99 20.39 1.10
N SER A 50 1.90 19.08 0.82
CA SER A 50 0.62 18.45 0.49
C SER A 50 -0.30 18.32 1.70
N PHE A 51 0.25 18.21 2.91
CA PHE A 51 -0.52 18.28 4.15
C PHE A 51 -1.07 19.70 4.39
N CYS A 52 -0.22 20.74 4.30
CA CYS A 52 -0.64 22.15 4.39
C CYS A 52 -1.73 22.49 3.37
N THR A 53 -1.56 22.04 2.11
CA THR A 53 -2.55 22.21 1.04
C THR A 53 -3.91 21.63 1.42
N MET A 54 -3.93 20.43 2.02
CA MET A 54 -5.18 19.77 2.42
C MET A 54 -5.92 20.57 3.49
N VAL A 55 -5.20 21.06 4.49
CA VAL A 55 -5.78 21.85 5.59
C VAL A 55 -5.98 23.33 5.21
N LYS A 56 -5.81 23.66 3.92
CA LYS A 56 -6.00 25.00 3.35
C LYS A 56 -5.09 26.07 3.96
N LEU A 57 -3.87 25.70 4.34
CA LEU A 57 -2.84 26.67 4.69
C LEU A 57 -2.18 27.16 3.39
N GLU A 58 -2.59 28.36 2.95
CA GLU A 58 -2.30 28.90 1.60
C GLU A 58 -0.82 29.25 1.39
N THR A 59 -0.14 29.73 2.44
CA THR A 59 1.29 30.06 2.42
C THR A 59 2.06 29.06 3.27
N VAL A 60 3.12 28.48 2.69
CA VAL A 60 4.00 27.53 3.36
C VAL A 60 5.43 27.98 3.14
N ASP A 61 6.02 28.60 4.15
CA ASP A 61 7.42 28.99 4.17
C ASP A 61 8.22 27.99 4.98
N ALA A 62 9.33 27.49 4.44
CA ALA A 62 10.17 26.50 5.11
C ALA A 62 10.84 27.07 6.36
N ASP A 63 11.09 28.38 6.38
CA ASP A 63 11.67 29.08 7.52
C ASP A 63 10.73 29.01 8.74
N GLU A 64 9.41 29.04 8.53
CA GLU A 64 8.42 28.87 9.62
C GLU A 64 8.47 27.47 10.26
N PHE A 65 8.96 26.46 9.53
CA PHE A 65 9.19 25.12 10.04
C PHE A 65 10.62 24.91 10.55
N GLY A 66 11.53 25.88 10.35
CA GLY A 66 12.96 25.76 10.66
C GLY A 66 13.64 24.67 9.84
N ILE A 67 13.26 24.52 8.56
CA ILE A 67 13.83 23.52 7.64
C ILE A 67 14.22 24.19 6.33
N GLU A 68 15.04 23.53 5.53
CA GLU A 68 15.36 24.00 4.19
C GLU A 68 14.13 23.90 3.27
N GLY A 69 14.00 24.83 2.31
CA GLY A 69 12.92 24.87 1.32
C GLY A 69 12.64 23.52 0.65
N VAL A 70 13.71 22.78 0.39
CA VAL A 70 13.66 21.46 -0.25
C VAL A 70 12.95 20.38 0.59
N MET A 71 12.89 20.55 1.91
CA MET A 71 12.29 19.57 2.82
C MET A 71 10.77 19.65 2.87
N LEU A 72 10.16 20.73 2.36
CA LEU A 72 8.70 20.86 2.28
C LEU A 72 8.05 19.81 1.38
N ASP A 73 8.80 19.36 0.37
CA ASP A 73 8.35 18.41 -0.65
C ASP A 73 8.93 16.99 -0.40
N TYR A 74 9.61 16.79 0.73
CA TYR A 74 10.14 15.48 1.10
C TYR A 74 9.01 14.51 1.50
N PRO A 75 8.93 13.29 0.92
CA PRO A 75 7.92 12.31 1.29
C PRO A 75 8.13 11.74 2.71
N LEU A 76 7.09 11.80 3.53
CA LEU A 76 7.08 11.36 4.93
C LEU A 76 6.86 9.85 5.01
N LEU A 77 7.92 9.10 5.32
CA LEU A 77 8.03 7.65 5.14
C LEU A 77 8.19 6.92 6.46
N HIS A 78 7.59 5.73 6.56
CA HIS A 78 7.75 4.88 7.74
C HIS A 78 9.22 4.49 7.95
N GLY A 79 9.70 4.55 9.20
CA GLY A 79 11.06 4.17 9.60
C GLY A 79 12.18 5.15 9.18
N ALA A 80 11.89 6.19 8.41
CA ALA A 80 12.90 7.16 7.99
C ALA A 80 13.17 8.18 9.11
N MET A 81 14.41 8.27 9.59
CA MET A 81 14.81 9.20 10.67
C MET A 81 14.41 10.64 10.37
N ILE A 82 14.61 11.10 9.13
CA ILE A 82 14.20 12.44 8.69
C ILE A 82 12.68 12.68 8.85
N THR A 83 11.84 11.66 8.65
CA THR A 83 10.39 11.78 8.83
C THR A 83 10.02 12.06 10.30
N HIS A 84 10.75 11.48 11.25
CA HIS A 84 10.55 11.80 12.66
C HIS A 84 10.87 13.27 12.96
N THR A 85 11.97 13.79 12.41
CA THR A 85 12.34 15.21 12.53
C THR A 85 11.29 16.13 11.90
N LEU A 86 10.86 15.85 10.67
CA LEU A 86 9.87 16.66 9.97
C LEU A 86 8.51 16.67 10.68
N ILE A 87 8.06 15.53 11.22
CA ILE A 87 6.83 15.48 12.03
C ILE A 87 6.97 16.33 13.30
N ALA A 88 8.14 16.33 13.96
CA ALA A 88 8.37 17.19 15.12
C ALA A 88 8.36 18.68 14.75
N CYS A 89 8.87 19.07 13.57
CA CYS A 89 8.75 20.44 13.05
C CYS A 89 7.28 20.80 12.79
N MET A 90 6.53 19.93 12.11
CA MET A 90 5.09 20.14 11.87
C MET A 90 4.29 20.33 13.15
N GLN A 91 4.64 19.60 14.22
CA GLN A 91 3.94 19.69 15.51
C GLN A 91 4.14 21.04 16.21
N ARG A 92 5.33 21.65 16.08
CA ARG A 92 5.68 22.94 16.72
C ARG A 92 5.06 24.14 16.01
N HIS A 93 4.75 23.99 14.73
CA HIS A 93 4.24 25.06 13.89
C HIS A 93 2.79 25.44 14.27
N GLN A 94 2.61 26.63 14.86
CA GLN A 94 1.32 27.08 15.40
C GLN A 94 0.25 27.33 14.31
N GLY A 95 0.63 27.93 13.17
CA GLY A 95 -0.29 28.16 12.05
C GLY A 95 -0.88 26.86 11.50
N LEU A 96 -0.02 25.89 11.20
CA LEU A 96 -0.42 24.55 10.79
C LEU A 96 -1.28 23.82 11.83
N LYS A 97 -0.96 23.92 13.13
CA LYS A 97 -1.80 23.38 14.20
C LYS A 97 -3.20 23.98 14.16
N ALA A 98 -3.32 25.31 14.12
CA ALA A 98 -4.61 25.99 14.08
C ALA A 98 -5.41 25.61 12.83
N ALA A 99 -4.78 25.61 11.65
CA ALA A 99 -5.39 25.21 10.39
C ALA A 99 -5.88 23.74 10.43
N THR A 100 -5.07 22.83 10.99
CA THR A 100 -5.43 21.41 11.10
C THR A 100 -6.63 21.22 12.02
N LEU A 101 -6.66 21.87 13.18
CA LEU A 101 -7.77 21.76 14.13
C LEU A 101 -9.06 22.37 13.57
N ALA A 102 -8.97 23.50 12.86
CA ALA A 102 -10.12 24.11 12.17
C ALA A 102 -10.64 23.19 11.05
N TYR A 103 -9.73 22.62 10.25
CA TYR A 103 -10.09 21.66 9.21
C TYR A 103 -10.75 20.40 9.80
N ALA A 104 -10.20 19.85 10.88
CA ALA A 104 -10.75 18.69 11.57
C ALA A 104 -12.15 18.96 12.15
N GLN A 105 -12.38 20.16 12.70
CA GLN A 105 -13.71 20.57 13.15
C GLN A 105 -14.71 20.61 12.00
N ALA A 106 -14.35 21.24 10.88
CA ALA A 106 -15.20 21.26 9.70
C ALA A 106 -15.52 19.85 9.17
N GLN A 107 -14.56 18.92 9.22
CA GLN A 107 -14.82 17.51 8.87
C GLN A 107 -15.77 16.82 9.84
N ARG A 108 -15.67 17.09 11.16
CA ARG A 108 -16.60 16.58 12.17
C ARG A 108 -18.01 17.12 11.95
N ASP A 109 -18.16 18.40 11.62
CA ASP A 109 -19.46 19.04 11.40
C ASP A 109 -20.16 18.41 10.19
N ILE A 110 -19.46 18.25 9.06
CA ILE A 110 -20.00 17.60 7.86
C ILE A 110 -20.33 16.12 8.14
N PHE A 111 -19.43 15.40 8.82
CA PHE A 111 -19.67 14.00 9.16
C PHE A 111 -20.87 13.84 10.09
N LYS A 112 -21.07 14.77 11.03
CA LYS A 112 -22.22 14.76 11.93
C LYS A 112 -23.53 14.82 11.17
N VAL A 113 -23.67 15.69 10.17
CA VAL A 113 -24.90 15.76 9.36
C VAL A 113 -25.22 14.41 8.71
N PHE A 114 -24.22 13.76 8.11
CA PHE A 114 -24.37 12.41 7.55
C PHE A 114 -24.78 11.38 8.60
N VAL A 115 -24.12 11.37 9.77
CA VAL A 115 -24.44 10.41 10.84
C VAL A 115 -25.86 10.64 11.37
N ASP A 116 -26.25 11.90 11.60
CA ASP A 116 -27.57 12.28 12.10
C ASP A 116 -28.68 11.79 11.15
N ASP A 117 -28.54 12.02 9.84
CA ASP A 117 -29.48 11.50 8.83
C ASP A 117 -29.52 9.96 8.82
N VAL A 118 -28.35 9.31 8.73
CA VAL A 118 -28.28 7.85 8.63
C VAL A 118 -28.82 7.16 9.88
N PHE A 119 -28.50 7.70 11.06
CA PHE A 119 -28.96 7.16 12.33
C PHE A 119 -30.47 7.37 12.49
N ALA A 120 -31.01 8.54 12.12
CA ALA A 120 -32.45 8.77 12.11
C ALA A 120 -33.17 7.80 11.15
N ARG A 121 -32.66 7.66 9.92
CA ARG A 121 -33.21 6.78 8.88
C ARG A 121 -33.25 5.32 9.30
N TYR A 122 -32.25 4.86 10.05
CA TYR A 122 -32.15 3.48 10.51
C TYR A 122 -32.62 3.27 11.96
N GLY A 123 -33.18 4.31 12.60
CA GLY A 123 -33.76 4.20 13.94
C GLY A 123 -32.73 3.97 15.05
N VAL A 124 -31.50 4.47 14.89
CA VAL A 124 -30.49 4.44 15.95
C VAL A 124 -30.83 5.54 16.96
N GLN A 125 -31.33 5.14 18.14
CA GLN A 125 -31.83 6.05 19.16
C GLN A 125 -30.76 6.41 20.20
N PRO A 126 -30.88 7.58 20.87
CA PRO A 126 -30.13 7.87 22.09
C PRO A 126 -30.30 6.73 23.11
N GLY A 127 -29.19 6.16 23.57
CA GLY A 127 -29.16 4.98 24.46
C GLY A 127 -28.78 3.67 23.77
N HIS A 128 -28.71 3.62 22.43
CA HIS A 128 -27.95 2.56 21.75
C HIS A 128 -26.46 2.73 22.06
N THR A 129 -25.91 1.85 22.89
CA THR A 129 -24.49 1.93 23.31
C THR A 129 -23.59 1.00 22.52
N THR A 130 -24.14 0.09 21.71
CA THR A 130 -23.37 -0.90 20.95
C THR A 130 -23.85 -0.96 19.51
N LEU A 131 -22.92 -0.79 18.56
CA LEU A 131 -23.16 -1.01 17.13
C LEU A 131 -22.18 -2.05 16.60
N TYR A 132 -22.62 -2.85 15.62
CA TYR A 132 -21.74 -3.81 14.94
C TYR A 132 -21.31 -3.23 13.60
N ALA A 133 -20.00 -3.15 13.37
CA ALA A 133 -19.42 -2.72 12.10
C ALA A 133 -19.01 -3.97 11.32
N VAL A 134 -19.55 -4.15 10.11
CA VAL A 134 -19.16 -5.24 9.21
C VAL A 134 -18.35 -4.65 8.07
N ASP A 135 -17.12 -5.11 7.90
CA ASP A 135 -16.20 -4.62 6.86
C ASP A 135 -15.25 -5.76 6.43
N VAL A 136 -14.45 -5.54 5.40
CA VAL A 136 -13.36 -6.46 5.06
C VAL A 136 -12.37 -6.55 6.22
N GLY A 137 -11.96 -5.39 6.76
CA GLY A 137 -11.16 -5.22 7.99
C GLY A 137 -9.72 -5.73 7.92
N TRP A 138 -8.79 -5.04 8.59
CA TRP A 138 -7.35 -5.40 8.66
C TRP A 138 -6.80 -5.22 10.08
N THR A 139 -6.30 -4.03 10.40
CA THR A 139 -5.66 -3.68 11.68
C THR A 139 -6.64 -3.16 12.72
N GLY A 140 -7.85 -2.74 12.34
CA GLY A 140 -8.84 -2.15 13.26
C GLY A 140 -8.69 -0.63 13.50
N LYS A 141 -7.62 0.00 12.99
CA LYS A 141 -7.37 1.46 13.16
C LYS A 141 -8.55 2.33 12.68
N SER A 142 -9.16 1.98 11.55
CA SER A 142 -10.31 2.74 11.03
C SER A 142 -11.52 2.67 11.97
N GLN A 143 -11.77 1.54 12.63
CA GLN A 143 -12.85 1.43 13.62
C GLN A 143 -12.56 2.29 14.85
N ARG A 144 -11.33 2.26 15.38
CA ARG A 144 -10.95 3.11 16.53
C ARG A 144 -11.15 4.60 16.21
N LEU A 145 -10.71 5.04 15.04
CA LEU A 145 -10.88 6.44 14.61
C LEU A 145 -12.35 6.79 14.39
N LEU A 146 -13.12 5.90 13.76
CA LEU A 146 -14.56 6.09 13.58
C LEU A 146 -15.29 6.21 14.92
N GLU A 147 -14.99 5.34 15.88
CA GLU A 147 -15.56 5.40 17.23
C GLU A 147 -15.22 6.72 17.93
N LYS A 148 -13.96 7.15 17.86
CA LYS A 148 -13.50 8.44 18.40
C LYS A 148 -14.29 9.62 17.80
N VAL A 149 -14.49 9.61 16.48
CA VAL A 149 -15.22 10.67 15.77
C VAL A 149 -16.72 10.62 16.06
N LEU A 150 -17.34 9.44 16.12
CA LEU A 150 -18.76 9.29 16.47
C LEU A 150 -19.05 9.86 17.86
N ARG A 151 -18.19 9.61 18.84
CA ARG A 151 -18.30 10.21 20.19
C ARG A 151 -18.24 11.74 20.13
N ALA A 152 -17.33 12.29 19.33
CA ALA A 152 -17.24 13.74 19.13
C ALA A 152 -18.47 14.34 18.43
N CYS A 153 -19.19 13.55 17.64
CA CYS A 153 -20.47 13.92 17.03
C CYS A 153 -21.68 13.77 17.99
N GLY A 154 -21.45 13.34 19.24
CA GLY A 154 -22.47 13.16 20.28
C GLY A 154 -22.99 11.73 20.42
N TYR A 155 -22.38 10.76 19.76
CA TYR A 155 -22.79 9.36 19.81
C TYR A 155 -21.84 8.52 20.67
N ASP A 156 -22.23 8.27 21.92
CA ASP A 156 -21.50 7.39 22.83
C ASP A 156 -21.77 5.91 22.52
N VAL A 157 -21.19 5.45 21.40
CA VAL A 157 -21.31 4.07 20.92
C VAL A 157 -19.98 3.34 21.04
N THR A 158 -20.06 2.07 21.41
CA THR A 158 -18.96 1.11 21.26
C THR A 158 -19.16 0.33 19.96
N LEU A 159 -18.15 0.32 19.09
CA LEU A 159 -18.19 -0.46 17.86
C LEU A 159 -17.65 -1.87 18.11
N HIS A 160 -18.39 -2.87 17.63
CA HIS A 160 -17.98 -4.27 17.56
C HIS A 160 -17.69 -4.62 16.10
N GLY A 161 -16.42 -4.72 15.73
CA GLY A 161 -15.97 -5.08 14.39
C GLY A 161 -16.15 -6.57 14.10
N LEU A 162 -16.87 -6.88 13.04
CA LEU A 162 -17.01 -8.21 12.45
C LEU A 162 -16.41 -8.16 11.05
N TYR A 163 -15.18 -8.64 10.93
CA TYR A 163 -14.37 -8.47 9.75
C TYR A 163 -14.22 -9.75 8.94
N LEU A 164 -14.05 -9.60 7.64
CA LEU A 164 -13.67 -10.73 6.79
C LEU A 164 -12.31 -11.30 7.23
N ALA A 165 -11.35 -10.43 7.54
CA ALA A 165 -10.07 -10.81 8.10
C ALA A 165 -9.53 -9.74 9.06
N SER A 166 -8.48 -10.08 9.80
CA SER A 166 -7.72 -9.15 10.61
C SER A 166 -6.29 -9.65 10.77
N ASP A 167 -5.33 -8.74 10.64
CA ASP A 167 -3.90 -9.04 10.71
C ASP A 167 -3.39 -8.98 12.16
N ALA A 168 -2.11 -9.32 12.36
CA ALA A 168 -1.48 -9.30 13.67
C ALA A 168 -1.44 -7.90 14.32
N GLY A 169 -1.52 -6.82 13.52
CA GLY A 169 -1.59 -5.46 14.03
C GLY A 169 -2.89 -5.17 14.80
N CYS A 170 -3.92 -6.00 14.62
CA CYS A 170 -5.16 -5.90 15.40
C CYS A 170 -4.95 -6.26 16.89
N ILE A 171 -3.90 -7.01 17.24
CA ILE A 171 -3.61 -7.38 18.64
C ILE A 171 -3.39 -6.13 19.49
N GLU A 172 -2.57 -5.18 19.03
CA GLU A 172 -2.28 -3.94 19.77
C GLU A 172 -3.56 -3.12 19.99
N GLU A 173 -4.42 -3.05 18.97
CA GLU A 173 -5.69 -2.34 19.06
C GLU A 173 -6.67 -3.05 20.00
N GLN A 174 -6.72 -4.39 20.00
CA GLN A 174 -7.52 -5.18 20.93
C GLN A 174 -7.07 -5.02 22.39
N LEU A 175 -5.76 -4.98 22.63
CA LEU A 175 -5.19 -4.68 23.95
C LEU A 175 -5.55 -3.25 24.41
N ALA A 176 -5.72 -2.31 23.48
CA ALA A 176 -6.23 -0.98 23.74
C ALA A 176 -7.77 -0.91 23.90
N GLY A 177 -8.46 -2.06 23.93
CA GLY A 177 -9.90 -2.17 24.17
C GLY A 177 -10.76 -2.29 22.90
N LEU A 178 -10.16 -2.35 21.71
CA LEU A 178 -10.90 -2.56 20.46
C LEU A 178 -11.60 -3.93 20.47
N ARG A 179 -12.91 -3.92 20.21
CA ARG A 179 -13.69 -5.15 20.01
C ARG A 179 -13.75 -5.44 18.52
N ALA A 180 -12.88 -6.32 18.04
CA ALA A 180 -12.80 -6.71 16.64
C ALA A 180 -12.59 -8.22 16.53
N LYS A 181 -13.26 -8.85 15.56
CA LYS A 181 -13.12 -10.27 15.24
C LYS A 181 -13.07 -10.47 13.73
N GLY A 182 -12.06 -11.18 13.26
CA GLY A 182 -11.95 -11.60 11.86
C GLY A 182 -12.47 -13.02 11.62
N TRP A 183 -13.03 -13.28 10.43
CA TRP A 183 -13.60 -14.57 10.05
C TRP A 183 -12.56 -15.52 9.43
N LEU A 184 -11.84 -15.09 8.40
CA LEU A 184 -10.77 -15.86 7.76
C LEU A 184 -9.52 -15.89 8.65
N TYR A 185 -9.08 -14.71 9.08
CA TYR A 185 -7.92 -14.51 9.94
C TYR A 185 -8.34 -13.66 11.13
N ASN A 186 -8.02 -14.08 12.34
CA ASN A 186 -8.39 -13.33 13.55
C ASN A 186 -7.13 -12.88 14.30
N ALA A 187 -6.84 -11.58 14.27
CA ALA A 187 -5.64 -11.00 14.86
C ALA A 187 -4.35 -11.73 14.41
N GLY A 188 -4.26 -12.03 13.12
CA GLY A 188 -3.14 -12.78 12.52
C GLY A 188 -3.12 -14.28 12.80
N GLN A 189 -4.20 -14.85 13.34
CA GLN A 189 -4.31 -16.30 13.53
C GLN A 189 -5.05 -16.99 12.37
N PRO A 190 -4.63 -18.21 11.96
CA PRO A 190 -3.48 -18.96 12.46
C PRO A 190 -2.16 -18.31 12.03
N GLN A 191 -1.20 -18.29 12.94
CA GLN A 191 0.02 -17.50 12.83
C GLN A 191 0.70 -17.63 11.47
N ARG A 192 1.01 -16.48 10.84
CA ARG A 192 1.75 -16.32 9.58
C ARG A 192 1.02 -16.74 8.30
N SER A 193 -0.12 -17.41 8.39
CA SER A 193 -0.94 -17.73 7.20
C SER A 193 -1.60 -16.47 6.61
N GLU A 194 -1.90 -15.48 7.46
CA GLU A 194 -2.40 -14.17 7.08
C GLU A 194 -1.40 -13.40 6.24
N LEU A 195 -0.08 -13.59 6.45
CA LEU A 195 0.94 -12.89 5.67
C LEU A 195 0.90 -13.28 4.20
N LEU A 196 0.51 -14.52 3.90
CA LEU A 196 0.33 -14.99 2.53
C LEU A 196 -1.02 -14.50 1.98
N GLY A 197 -2.11 -14.73 2.71
CA GLY A 197 -3.46 -14.41 2.25
C GLY A 197 -3.72 -12.91 2.13
N LEU A 198 -3.22 -12.10 3.06
CA LEU A 198 -3.46 -10.66 3.12
C LEU A 198 -2.43 -9.83 2.35
N HIS A 199 -1.47 -10.48 1.69
CA HIS A 199 -0.44 -9.79 0.94
C HIS A 199 -1.00 -9.02 -0.27
N CYS A 200 -2.06 -9.55 -0.89
CA CYS A 200 -2.77 -8.89 -2.00
C CYS A 200 -4.25 -8.72 -1.62
N LYS A 201 -4.47 -8.04 -0.49
CA LYS A 201 -5.80 -7.76 0.04
C LYS A 201 -6.63 -6.87 -0.88
N GLU A 202 -5.99 -6.13 -1.77
CA GLU A 202 -6.62 -5.23 -2.75
C GLU A 202 -7.58 -5.97 -3.69
N ILE A 203 -7.33 -7.26 -3.96
CA ILE A 203 -8.26 -8.12 -4.72
C ILE A 203 -9.58 -8.26 -3.96
N ILE A 204 -9.50 -8.62 -2.67
CA ILE A 204 -10.71 -8.88 -1.88
C ILE A 204 -11.41 -7.58 -1.48
N GLU A 205 -10.67 -6.49 -1.24
CA GLU A 205 -11.24 -5.15 -1.08
C GLU A 205 -12.12 -4.79 -2.29
N GLN A 206 -11.60 -4.97 -3.51
CA GLN A 206 -12.36 -4.65 -4.72
C GLN A 206 -13.59 -5.55 -4.89
N VAL A 207 -13.47 -6.85 -4.62
CA VAL A 207 -14.61 -7.78 -4.69
C VAL A 207 -15.67 -7.41 -3.65
N CYS A 208 -15.29 -7.10 -2.42
CA CYS A 208 -16.23 -6.77 -1.33
C CYS A 208 -16.76 -5.32 -1.38
N SER A 209 -16.13 -4.43 -2.13
CA SER A 209 -16.54 -3.01 -2.24
C SER A 209 -17.82 -2.82 -3.05
N SER A 210 -18.52 -1.73 -2.75
CA SER A 210 -19.70 -1.27 -3.51
C SER A 210 -19.35 -0.85 -4.94
N GLU A 211 -20.33 -0.94 -5.85
CA GLU A 211 -20.25 -0.37 -7.21
C GLU A 211 -20.37 1.16 -7.22
N LEU A 212 -20.81 1.78 -6.11
CA LEU A 212 -21.01 3.23 -6.00
C LEU A 212 -19.70 4.03 -6.00
N GLY A 213 -18.56 3.37 -5.73
CA GLY A 213 -17.26 4.02 -5.61
C GLY A 213 -16.92 4.45 -4.18
N ALA A 214 -15.76 5.09 -4.02
CA ALA A 214 -15.27 5.56 -2.74
C ALA A 214 -15.88 6.93 -2.39
N VAL A 215 -16.35 7.09 -1.16
CA VAL A 215 -16.89 8.37 -0.67
C VAL A 215 -15.75 9.35 -0.44
N LYS A 216 -15.87 10.54 -1.02
CA LYS A 216 -14.92 11.66 -0.89
C LYS A 216 -15.26 12.59 0.26
N THR A 217 -16.53 12.96 0.33
CA THR A 217 -17.10 13.91 1.30
C THR A 217 -18.60 13.67 1.38
N TYR A 218 -19.30 14.49 2.17
CA TYR A 218 -20.74 14.55 2.21
C TYR A 218 -21.21 15.93 1.74
N SER A 219 -22.42 16.01 1.19
CA SER A 219 -23.09 17.27 0.82
C SER A 219 -23.52 18.04 2.08
N ALA A 220 -24.07 19.24 1.90
CA ALA A 220 -24.65 20.01 3.01
C ALA A 220 -25.83 19.28 3.68
N ASP A 221 -26.52 18.41 2.94
CA ASP A 221 -27.64 17.60 3.42
C ASP A 221 -27.18 16.23 3.98
N GLY A 222 -25.88 15.96 3.98
CA GLY A 222 -25.31 14.70 4.46
C GLY A 222 -25.22 13.60 3.40
N ASP A 223 -25.60 13.85 2.15
CA ASP A 223 -25.53 12.84 1.10
C ASP A 223 -24.08 12.51 0.73
N PRO A 224 -23.71 11.22 0.57
CA PRO A 224 -22.38 10.82 0.15
C PRO A 224 -22.03 11.35 -1.25
N VAL A 225 -20.90 12.04 -1.35
CA VAL A 225 -20.30 12.49 -2.62
C VAL A 225 -19.16 11.55 -2.96
N PHE A 226 -19.25 10.87 -4.10
CA PHE A 226 -18.26 9.88 -4.53
C PHE A 226 -17.09 10.51 -5.30
N GLY A 227 -15.92 9.87 -5.20
CA GLY A 227 -14.76 10.18 -6.03
C GLY A 227 -14.89 9.67 -7.46
N GLU A 228 -13.87 9.96 -8.27
CA GLU A 228 -13.78 9.44 -9.65
C GLU A 228 -13.58 7.92 -9.65
N ASP A 229 -14.34 7.21 -10.49
CA ASP A 229 -14.15 5.76 -10.67
C ASP A 229 -13.20 5.47 -11.82
N THR A 230 -11.98 5.07 -11.45
CA THR A 230 -10.85 4.85 -12.34
C THR A 230 -10.84 3.47 -13.01
N LYS A 231 -11.82 2.60 -12.71
CA LYS A 231 -11.85 1.22 -13.22
C LYS A 231 -12.25 1.15 -14.68
N THR A 232 -11.60 0.28 -15.44
CA THR A 232 -11.99 0.01 -16.84
C THR A 232 -13.35 -0.68 -16.94
N LEU A 233 -14.00 -0.63 -18.11
CA LEU A 233 -15.25 -1.36 -18.33
C LEU A 233 -15.09 -2.87 -18.10
N GLN A 234 -13.99 -3.45 -18.59
CA GLN A 234 -13.70 -4.87 -18.42
C GLN A 234 -13.58 -5.25 -16.94
N GLN A 235 -12.82 -4.49 -16.15
CA GLN A 235 -12.67 -4.72 -14.72
C GLN A 235 -14.03 -4.65 -13.98
N ARG A 236 -14.94 -3.74 -14.38
CA ARG A 236 -16.29 -3.68 -13.80
C ARG A 236 -17.11 -4.93 -14.09
N ILE A 237 -17.04 -5.46 -15.31
CA ILE A 237 -17.70 -6.71 -15.70
C ILE A 237 -17.15 -7.87 -14.85
N ASP A 238 -15.83 -7.96 -14.71
CA ASP A 238 -15.18 -9.02 -13.95
C ASP A 238 -15.56 -8.96 -12.47
N LEU A 239 -15.48 -7.77 -11.85
CA LEU A 239 -15.87 -7.56 -10.46
C LEU A 239 -17.35 -7.85 -10.21
N ARG A 240 -18.25 -7.46 -11.13
CA ARG A 240 -19.68 -7.75 -11.00
C ARG A 240 -19.95 -9.26 -11.04
N ARG A 241 -19.26 -10.00 -11.92
CA ARG A 241 -19.34 -11.47 -11.99
C ARG A 241 -18.87 -12.11 -10.68
N LEU A 242 -17.72 -11.69 -10.18
CA LEU A 242 -17.13 -12.21 -8.93
C LEU A 242 -17.98 -11.89 -7.71
N ARG A 243 -18.49 -10.66 -7.58
CA ARG A 243 -19.43 -10.25 -6.52
C ARG A 243 -20.68 -11.13 -6.52
N ASN A 244 -21.26 -11.38 -7.69
CA ASN A 244 -22.44 -12.22 -7.81
C ASN A 244 -22.14 -13.69 -7.45
N ALA A 245 -20.97 -14.20 -7.82
CA ALA A 245 -20.53 -15.54 -7.40
C ALA A 245 -20.34 -15.62 -5.88
N ALA A 246 -19.66 -14.64 -5.27
CA ALA A 246 -19.47 -14.55 -3.83
C ALA A 246 -20.79 -14.48 -3.07
N ARG A 247 -21.75 -13.65 -3.51
CA ARG A 247 -23.09 -13.57 -2.92
C ARG A 247 -23.82 -14.90 -2.96
N ARG A 248 -23.77 -15.62 -4.09
CA ARG A 248 -24.36 -16.97 -4.20
C ARG A 248 -23.70 -17.97 -3.26
N ALA A 249 -22.37 -17.96 -3.18
CA ALA A 249 -21.62 -18.84 -2.29
C ALA A 249 -21.98 -18.58 -0.82
N ILE A 250 -22.06 -17.31 -0.40
CA ILE A 250 -22.46 -16.91 0.96
C ILE A 250 -23.90 -17.31 1.26
N ALA A 251 -24.83 -17.10 0.32
CA ALA A 251 -26.22 -17.50 0.49
C ALA A 251 -26.37 -19.02 0.66
N LEU A 252 -25.69 -19.81 -0.18
CA LEU A 252 -25.66 -21.26 -0.08
C LEU A 252 -25.02 -21.72 1.25
N TYR A 253 -23.88 -21.14 1.62
CA TYR A 253 -23.22 -21.43 2.88
C TYR A 253 -24.13 -21.15 4.08
N GLY A 254 -24.86 -20.03 4.08
CA GLY A 254 -25.81 -19.69 5.13
C GLY A 254 -26.95 -20.70 5.26
N GLN A 255 -27.52 -21.14 4.12
CA GLN A 255 -28.56 -22.16 4.09
C GLN A 255 -28.06 -23.51 4.63
N VAL A 256 -26.93 -23.99 4.12
CA VAL A 256 -26.32 -25.26 4.54
C VAL A 256 -25.89 -25.18 6.01
N SER A 257 -25.32 -24.06 6.44
CA SER A 257 -24.89 -23.83 7.83
C SER A 257 -26.05 -23.89 8.81
N GLN A 258 -27.19 -23.30 8.44
CA GLN A 258 -28.38 -23.34 9.28
C GLN A 258 -28.93 -24.77 9.36
N GLN A 259 -29.10 -25.44 8.23
CA GLN A 259 -29.61 -26.81 8.18
C GLN A 259 -28.70 -27.79 8.94
N ALA A 260 -27.38 -27.66 8.81
CA ALA A 260 -26.44 -28.49 9.56
C ALA A 260 -26.58 -28.26 11.07
N ARG A 261 -26.69 -27.01 11.54
CA ARG A 261 -26.91 -26.73 12.97
C ARG A 261 -28.23 -27.30 13.47
N ASP A 262 -29.30 -27.16 12.70
CA ASP A 262 -30.64 -27.67 13.07
C ASP A 262 -30.65 -29.21 13.14
N ASN A 263 -29.80 -29.88 12.36
CA ASN A 263 -29.65 -31.33 12.35
C ASN A 263 -28.53 -31.84 13.28
N GLY A 264 -27.86 -30.96 14.03
CA GLY A 264 -26.75 -31.36 14.91
C GLY A 264 -25.48 -31.83 14.18
N LEU A 265 -25.26 -31.34 12.95
CA LEU A 265 -24.14 -31.65 12.05
C LEU A 265 -23.20 -30.45 11.84
N ALA A 266 -23.17 -29.51 12.79
CA ALA A 266 -22.44 -28.26 12.64
C ALA A 266 -20.92 -28.46 12.44
N GLU A 267 -20.38 -29.56 12.93
CA GLU A 267 -19.00 -30.02 12.78
C GLU A 267 -18.65 -30.47 11.36
N LEU A 268 -19.64 -30.77 10.52
CA LEU A 268 -19.45 -31.14 9.11
C LEU A 268 -19.49 -29.93 8.16
N LEU A 269 -19.70 -28.72 8.69
CA LEU A 269 -19.67 -27.52 7.88
C LEU A 269 -18.26 -27.21 7.43
N ILE A 270 -18.16 -26.73 6.19
CA ILE A 270 -16.91 -26.24 5.60
C ILE A 270 -16.24 -25.29 6.59
N ASP A 271 -15.06 -25.69 7.04
CA ASP A 271 -14.23 -24.92 7.95
C ASP A 271 -13.79 -23.64 7.21
N PRO A 272 -13.80 -22.45 7.85
CA PRO A 272 -13.11 -21.27 7.35
C PRO A 272 -11.69 -21.54 6.78
N VAL A 273 -11.00 -22.62 7.20
CA VAL A 273 -9.79 -23.17 6.58
C VAL A 273 -9.91 -23.33 5.06
N ASP A 274 -11.00 -23.89 4.53
CA ASP A 274 -11.11 -24.14 3.09
C ASP A 274 -11.25 -22.83 2.30
N TYR A 275 -11.99 -21.86 2.85
CA TYR A 275 -12.06 -20.52 2.28
C TYR A 275 -10.72 -19.78 2.36
N ARG A 276 -9.98 -19.94 3.46
CA ARG A 276 -8.60 -19.44 3.57
C ARG A 276 -7.70 -20.05 2.51
N ASN A 277 -7.77 -21.36 2.30
CA ASN A 277 -6.93 -22.07 1.33
C ASN A 277 -7.27 -21.66 -0.10
N ALA A 278 -8.55 -21.54 -0.44
CA ALA A 278 -8.97 -21.06 -1.75
C ALA A 278 -8.49 -19.62 -2.01
N TYR A 279 -8.65 -18.73 -1.02
CA TYR A 279 -8.19 -17.34 -1.13
C TYR A 279 -6.65 -17.23 -1.17
N GLY A 280 -5.95 -17.95 -0.29
CA GLY A 280 -4.50 -18.04 -0.27
C GLY A 280 -3.94 -18.62 -1.57
N GLY A 281 -4.63 -19.60 -2.15
CA GLY A 281 -4.35 -20.18 -3.47
C GLY A 281 -4.40 -19.13 -4.58
N LEU A 282 -5.46 -18.31 -4.65
CA LEU A 282 -5.56 -17.21 -5.61
C LEU A 282 -4.42 -16.19 -5.44
N VAL A 283 -4.10 -15.81 -4.19
CA VAL A 283 -3.10 -14.78 -3.91
C VAL A 283 -1.67 -15.28 -4.15
N ALA A 284 -1.37 -16.54 -3.83
CA ALA A 284 -0.03 -17.08 -3.88
C ALA A 284 0.27 -17.91 -5.14
N PHE A 285 -0.75 -18.58 -5.68
CA PHE A 285 -0.65 -19.55 -6.77
C PHE A 285 -1.80 -19.37 -7.79
N PRO A 286 -2.03 -18.16 -8.32
CA PRO A 286 -3.03 -17.98 -9.36
C PRO A 286 -2.63 -18.77 -10.61
N THR A 287 -3.63 -19.24 -11.33
CA THR A 287 -3.48 -19.71 -12.70
C THR A 287 -2.96 -18.56 -13.58
N PHE A 288 -2.41 -18.91 -14.74
CA PHE A 288 -1.94 -17.90 -15.70
C PHE A 288 -3.06 -16.96 -16.16
N ASP A 289 -4.28 -17.49 -16.31
CA ASP A 289 -5.47 -16.72 -16.70
C ASP A 289 -5.89 -15.75 -15.59
N GLU A 290 -5.95 -16.20 -14.33
CA GLU A 290 -6.22 -15.34 -13.17
C GLU A 290 -5.18 -14.23 -13.04
N LEU A 291 -3.90 -14.58 -13.19
CA LEU A 291 -2.80 -13.63 -13.12
C LEU A 291 -2.86 -12.58 -14.23
N THR A 292 -3.26 -12.98 -15.44
CA THR A 292 -3.42 -12.06 -16.58
C THR A 292 -4.65 -11.17 -16.43
N MET A 293 -5.76 -11.73 -15.97
CA MET A 293 -7.02 -11.01 -15.77
C MET A 293 -6.91 -10.00 -14.61
N ILE A 294 -6.50 -10.46 -13.43
CA ILE A 294 -6.49 -9.69 -12.19
C ILE A 294 -5.29 -8.74 -12.15
N GLY A 295 -4.14 -9.11 -12.73
CA GLY A 295 -2.92 -8.29 -12.69
C GLY A 295 -3.11 -6.93 -13.36
N ARG A 296 -4.04 -6.83 -14.31
CA ARG A 296 -4.39 -5.59 -15.02
C ARG A 296 -5.41 -4.72 -14.30
N TRP A 297 -5.98 -5.20 -13.19
CA TRP A 297 -6.95 -4.41 -12.44
C TRP A 297 -6.28 -3.19 -11.83
N SER A 298 -6.92 -2.05 -12.07
CA SER A 298 -6.57 -0.78 -11.48
C SER A 298 -6.99 -0.75 -10.01
N HIS A 299 -6.07 -0.38 -9.13
CA HIS A 299 -6.31 -0.14 -7.72
C HIS A 299 -5.94 1.31 -7.37
N ASP A 300 -6.87 2.03 -6.74
CA ASP A 300 -6.59 3.32 -6.09
C ASP A 300 -6.03 3.03 -4.71
N GLU A 301 -4.87 3.62 -4.39
CA GLU A 301 -4.33 3.61 -3.05
C GLU A 301 -5.24 4.39 -2.10
N ASN A 302 -6.28 3.73 -1.60
CA ASN A 302 -7.12 4.07 -0.46
C ASN A 302 -7.02 5.54 0.01
N ASN A 303 -8.13 6.30 -0.09
CA ASN A 303 -8.31 7.74 0.24
C ASN A 303 -8.31 8.69 -0.96
N LEU A 304 -8.69 8.23 -2.16
CA LEU A 304 -8.78 9.07 -3.35
C LEU A 304 -7.45 9.72 -3.71
N SER A 305 -6.37 8.98 -3.48
CA SER A 305 -5.11 9.29 -4.12
C SER A 305 -5.40 9.24 -5.61
N ARG A 306 -5.00 10.22 -6.41
CA ARG A 306 -5.21 10.13 -7.87
C ARG A 306 -4.32 9.04 -8.52
N ASN A 307 -3.71 8.18 -7.69
CA ASN A 307 -2.74 7.17 -8.06
C ASN A 307 -3.46 5.87 -8.29
N VAL A 308 -3.46 5.49 -9.55
CA VAL A 308 -4.05 4.25 -10.02
C VAL A 308 -2.91 3.38 -10.50
N GLU A 309 -2.67 2.28 -9.80
CA GLU A 309 -1.64 1.31 -10.17
C GLU A 309 -2.32 -0.02 -10.55
N GLY A 310 -1.71 -0.76 -11.48
CA GLY A 310 -2.09 -2.15 -11.70
C GLY A 310 -1.66 -3.03 -10.53
N LEU A 311 -2.41 -4.09 -10.22
CA LEU A 311 -1.99 -5.08 -9.22
C LEU A 311 -0.68 -5.79 -9.60
N SER A 312 -0.35 -5.83 -10.89
CA SER A 312 0.96 -6.20 -11.41
C SER A 312 1.39 -5.18 -12.48
N SER A 313 2.70 -4.97 -12.62
CA SER A 313 3.26 -4.06 -13.61
C SER A 313 4.52 -4.65 -14.26
N PRO A 314 4.87 -4.25 -15.51
CA PRO A 314 6.12 -4.67 -16.14
C PRO A 314 7.38 -4.33 -15.33
N TYR A 315 7.31 -3.26 -14.52
CA TYR A 315 8.37 -2.89 -13.59
C TYR A 315 8.58 -3.99 -12.56
N TRP A 316 7.52 -4.44 -11.88
CA TRP A 316 7.62 -5.48 -10.86
C TRP A 316 7.91 -6.86 -11.44
N GLU A 317 7.41 -7.17 -12.64
CA GLU A 317 7.78 -8.38 -13.37
C GLU A 317 9.28 -8.42 -13.71
N THR A 318 9.85 -7.28 -14.09
CA THR A 318 11.29 -7.19 -14.33
C THR A 318 12.04 -7.27 -13.01
N PHE A 319 11.63 -6.53 -11.98
CA PHE A 319 12.21 -6.59 -10.64
C PHE A 319 12.22 -8.03 -10.09
N ALA A 320 11.14 -8.81 -10.27
CA ALA A 320 11.04 -10.19 -9.85
C ALA A 320 12.12 -11.10 -10.48
N ARG A 321 12.57 -10.81 -11.70
CA ARG A 321 13.64 -11.58 -12.37
C ARG A 321 15.00 -11.43 -11.71
N TYR A 322 15.24 -10.34 -10.97
CA TYR A 322 16.57 -10.01 -10.45
C TYR A 322 16.64 -9.94 -8.92
N ALA A 323 15.53 -9.60 -8.27
CA ALA A 323 15.50 -9.39 -6.83
C ALA A 323 15.81 -10.69 -6.06
N THR A 324 16.48 -10.53 -4.92
CA THR A 324 16.49 -11.59 -3.91
C THR A 324 15.14 -11.73 -3.23
N VAL A 325 14.94 -12.83 -2.49
CA VAL A 325 13.70 -13.05 -1.73
C VAL A 325 13.48 -11.92 -0.73
N GLN A 326 14.54 -11.46 -0.05
CA GLN A 326 14.45 -10.38 0.92
C GLN A 326 14.08 -9.04 0.27
N GLN A 327 14.75 -8.67 -0.83
CA GLN A 327 14.41 -7.45 -1.58
C GLN A 327 12.96 -7.48 -2.07
N PHE A 328 12.51 -8.66 -2.49
CA PHE A 328 11.16 -8.84 -2.95
C PHE A 328 10.14 -8.80 -1.80
N LEU A 329 10.46 -9.31 -0.60
CA LEU A 329 9.65 -9.12 0.63
C LEU A 329 9.50 -7.64 1.00
N GLU A 330 10.56 -6.85 0.86
CA GLU A 330 10.58 -5.42 1.22
C GLU A 330 10.02 -4.50 0.13
N SER A 331 9.79 -5.03 -1.08
CA SER A 331 9.28 -4.25 -2.22
C SER A 331 7.86 -3.72 -2.02
N ARG A 332 7.40 -2.82 -2.90
CA ARG A 332 6.01 -2.32 -2.91
C ARG A 332 5.08 -3.10 -3.84
N SER A 333 5.54 -4.20 -4.45
CA SER A 333 4.66 -5.02 -5.30
C SER A 333 3.43 -5.48 -4.49
N TYR A 334 2.24 -5.35 -5.09
CA TYR A 334 1.00 -5.88 -4.51
C TYR A 334 0.97 -7.40 -4.59
N TRP A 335 1.34 -7.96 -5.75
CA TRP A 335 1.12 -9.37 -6.06
C TRP A 335 2.42 -10.17 -6.15
N LYS A 336 3.07 -10.30 -5.00
CA LYS A 336 4.45 -10.75 -4.94
C LYS A 336 4.70 -12.17 -5.45
N VAL A 337 4.13 -13.18 -4.80
CA VAL A 337 4.43 -14.59 -5.10
C VAL A 337 4.21 -14.89 -6.58
N PRO A 338 3.13 -14.42 -7.24
CA PRO A 338 2.90 -14.75 -8.65
C PRO A 338 3.85 -14.08 -9.63
N GLU A 339 4.31 -12.86 -9.34
CA GLU A 339 5.34 -12.18 -10.15
C GLU A 339 6.66 -12.95 -10.13
N LEU A 340 7.06 -13.45 -8.96
CA LEU A 340 8.20 -14.36 -8.84
C LEU A 340 7.92 -15.71 -9.48
N ARG A 341 6.70 -16.24 -9.38
CA ARG A 341 6.37 -17.55 -9.96
C ARG A 341 6.52 -17.56 -11.48
N ARG A 342 6.16 -16.47 -12.16
CA ARG A 342 6.33 -16.28 -13.62
C ARG A 342 7.78 -16.36 -14.06
N SER A 343 8.69 -15.81 -13.27
CA SER A 343 10.09 -15.58 -13.66
C SER A 343 11.08 -16.56 -13.02
N ARG A 344 10.82 -16.96 -11.77
CA ARG A 344 11.75 -17.63 -10.85
C ARG A 344 11.00 -18.55 -9.86
N PRO A 345 10.43 -19.68 -10.31
CA PRO A 345 9.56 -20.52 -9.48
C PRO A 345 10.23 -21.03 -8.19
N ALA A 346 11.52 -21.36 -8.22
CA ALA A 346 12.26 -21.82 -7.02
C ALA A 346 12.42 -20.71 -5.95
N LEU A 347 12.59 -19.45 -6.36
CA LEU A 347 12.58 -18.33 -5.42
C LEU A 347 11.19 -18.01 -4.91
N ALA A 348 10.15 -18.22 -5.72
CA ALA A 348 8.77 -18.06 -5.26
C ALA A 348 8.43 -19.02 -4.10
N ASP A 349 8.92 -20.26 -4.14
CA ASP A 349 8.78 -21.20 -3.02
C ASP A 349 9.52 -20.74 -1.77
N SER A 350 10.73 -20.21 -1.95
CA SER A 350 11.50 -19.60 -0.86
C SER A 350 10.76 -18.42 -0.22
N LEU A 351 10.08 -17.59 -1.03
CA LEU A 351 9.27 -16.48 -0.56
C LEU A 351 8.07 -16.98 0.26
N VAL A 352 7.34 -17.98 -0.23
CA VAL A 352 6.19 -18.58 0.48
C VAL A 352 6.64 -19.13 1.83
N ILE A 353 7.74 -19.90 1.85
CA ILE A 353 8.31 -20.45 3.10
C ILE A 353 8.65 -19.32 4.08
N ARG A 354 9.30 -18.23 3.61
CA ARG A 354 9.62 -17.08 4.48
C ARG A 354 8.37 -16.34 4.97
N MET A 355 7.34 -16.17 4.14
CA MET A 355 6.07 -15.56 4.55
C MET A 355 5.35 -16.38 5.62
N MET A 356 5.41 -17.71 5.54
CA MET A 356 4.94 -18.62 6.60
C MET A 356 5.93 -18.71 7.79
N GLY A 357 7.02 -17.94 7.74
CA GLY A 357 8.10 -17.87 8.75
C GLY A 357 8.90 -19.15 8.93
N GLY A 358 8.89 -20.03 7.92
CA GLY A 358 9.91 -21.05 7.75
C GLY A 358 11.25 -20.43 7.35
N ARG A 359 12.32 -21.18 7.52
CA ARG A 359 13.66 -20.82 7.03
C ARG A 359 13.95 -21.65 5.78
N HIS A 360 14.39 -20.98 4.72
CA HIS A 360 14.89 -21.65 3.52
C HIS A 360 16.42 -21.77 3.58
N THR A 361 16.98 -22.85 3.02
CA THR A 361 18.40 -23.20 3.13
C THR A 361 19.26 -22.69 1.97
N GLN A 362 18.67 -22.12 0.91
CA GLN A 362 19.47 -21.50 -0.15
C GLN A 362 20.26 -20.31 0.41
N GLN A 363 21.59 -20.40 0.30
CA GLN A 363 22.49 -19.32 0.65
C GLN A 363 22.41 -18.22 -0.42
N GLU A 364 22.12 -16.99 0.00
CA GLU A 364 22.30 -15.80 -0.83
C GLU A 364 23.78 -15.42 -0.78
N TYR A 365 24.41 -15.26 -1.93
CA TYR A 365 25.83 -14.89 -2.01
C TYR A 365 25.96 -13.37 -1.96
N SER A 366 26.96 -12.84 -1.25
CA SER A 366 27.23 -11.39 -1.19
C SER A 366 28.34 -11.01 -2.16
N TYR A 367 28.11 -9.96 -2.94
CA TYR A 367 29.08 -9.37 -3.85
C TYR A 367 29.04 -7.84 -3.74
N PRO A 368 30.18 -7.14 -3.64
CA PRO A 368 30.19 -5.70 -3.52
C PRO A 368 30.05 -5.04 -4.90
N VAL A 369 29.20 -4.01 -5.00
CA VAL A 369 29.17 -3.01 -6.10
C VAL A 369 28.95 -1.66 -5.47
N ARG A 370 29.56 -0.64 -6.05
CA ARG A 370 29.37 0.75 -5.63
C ARG A 370 28.57 1.51 -6.66
N LEU A 371 27.80 2.48 -6.17
CA LEU A 371 26.99 3.34 -7.01
C LEU A 371 27.33 4.80 -6.72
N GLY A 372 27.92 5.45 -7.71
CA GLY A 372 28.27 6.86 -7.72
C GLY A 372 27.18 7.70 -8.36
N VAL A 373 26.93 8.88 -7.81
CA VAL A 373 26.19 9.95 -8.50
C VAL A 373 27.19 10.84 -9.22
N MET A 374 26.92 11.25 -10.46
CA MET A 374 27.82 12.17 -11.19
C MET A 374 27.25 13.58 -11.23
N ALA A 375 27.95 14.57 -10.67
CA ALA A 375 27.64 15.98 -10.86
C ALA A 375 28.60 16.56 -11.90
N GLU A 376 28.05 17.16 -12.97
CA GLU A 376 28.85 17.85 -14.02
C GLU A 376 29.95 17.00 -14.69
N GLY A 377 29.83 15.66 -14.64
CA GLY A 377 30.84 14.76 -15.20
C GLY A 377 31.89 14.27 -14.20
N GLU A 378 31.77 14.63 -12.91
CA GLU A 378 32.61 14.15 -11.81
C GLU A 378 31.82 13.35 -10.76
N PRO A 379 32.40 12.32 -10.10
CA PRO A 379 31.72 11.57 -9.05
C PRO A 379 31.46 12.45 -7.82
N ALA A 380 30.20 12.69 -7.50
CA ALA A 380 29.76 13.50 -6.38
C ALA A 380 29.71 12.71 -5.06
N GLU A 381 29.18 11.48 -5.07
CA GLU A 381 29.07 10.63 -3.89
C GLU A 381 28.89 9.17 -4.29
N PHE A 382 29.62 8.24 -3.64
CA PHE A 382 29.41 6.80 -3.77
C PHE A 382 28.62 6.26 -2.58
N VAL A 383 27.54 5.55 -2.85
CA VAL A 383 26.78 4.80 -1.84
C VAL A 383 27.30 3.37 -1.79
N ASP A 384 28.01 3.02 -0.72
CA ASP A 384 28.42 1.64 -0.46
C ASP A 384 27.17 0.80 -0.11
N ARG A 385 26.77 -0.10 -1.03
CA ARG A 385 25.69 -1.08 -0.81
C ARG A 385 26.20 -2.48 -1.14
N GLN A 386 25.98 -3.42 -0.23
CA GLN A 386 26.24 -4.84 -0.52
C GLN A 386 25.18 -5.36 -1.50
N ILE A 387 25.58 -6.00 -2.60
CA ILE A 387 24.66 -6.75 -3.45
C ILE A 387 24.51 -8.16 -2.91
N PHE A 388 23.30 -8.67 -3.03
CA PHE A 388 23.01 -10.08 -2.83
C PHE A 388 22.67 -10.70 -4.19
N PHE A 389 23.42 -11.73 -4.56
CA PHE A 389 23.11 -12.57 -5.69
C PHE A 389 22.28 -13.74 -5.23
N SER A 390 21.21 -13.95 -5.97
CA SER A 390 20.39 -15.14 -5.83
C SER A 390 21.06 -16.37 -6.46
N ALA A 391 20.56 -17.56 -6.16
CA ALA A 391 21.19 -18.82 -6.55
C ALA A 391 21.32 -19.05 -8.07
N ASP A 392 20.58 -18.31 -8.90
CA ASP A 392 20.67 -18.37 -10.37
C ASP A 392 21.58 -17.29 -10.98
N GLY A 393 22.33 -16.56 -10.14
CA GLY A 393 23.27 -15.54 -10.59
C GLY A 393 22.65 -14.19 -10.94
N CYS A 394 21.35 -13.98 -10.69
CA CYS A 394 20.72 -12.67 -10.87
C CYS A 394 20.75 -11.84 -9.57
N ALA A 395 20.87 -10.52 -9.70
CA ALA A 395 20.85 -9.62 -8.57
C ALA A 395 20.34 -8.22 -8.89
N ILE A 396 19.88 -7.55 -7.83
CA ILE A 396 19.60 -6.13 -7.84
C ILE A 396 20.65 -5.40 -7.02
N VAL A 397 21.17 -4.33 -7.62
CA VAL A 397 21.97 -3.30 -6.95
C VAL A 397 21.05 -2.13 -6.60
N PRO A 398 20.51 -2.06 -5.37
CA PRO A 398 19.65 -0.97 -4.99
C PRO A 398 20.48 0.28 -4.77
N ASN A 399 20.04 1.41 -5.33
CA ASN A 399 20.54 2.71 -4.86
C ASN A 399 19.81 3.16 -3.61
N ALA A 400 20.48 3.98 -2.79
CA ALA A 400 19.78 4.84 -1.85
C ALA A 400 18.85 5.81 -2.62
N ARG A 401 17.81 6.27 -1.94
CA ARG A 401 16.94 7.34 -2.43
C ARG A 401 17.79 8.58 -2.66
N ILE A 402 18.02 8.95 -3.92
CA ILE A 402 18.76 10.17 -4.25
C ILE A 402 17.77 11.30 -4.47
N CYS A 403 18.08 12.46 -3.91
CA CYS A 403 17.49 13.73 -4.31
C CYS A 403 18.33 14.24 -5.48
N LEU A 404 17.79 14.24 -6.70
CA LEU A 404 18.59 14.50 -7.90
C LEU A 404 18.78 15.99 -8.12
N LEU A 405 20.03 16.43 -8.13
CA LEU A 405 20.49 17.63 -8.84
C LEU A 405 21.32 17.27 -10.09
N THR A 406 21.46 15.98 -10.39
CA THR A 406 22.47 15.44 -11.31
C THR A 406 21.85 14.61 -12.43
N SER A 407 22.51 14.57 -13.60
CA SER A 407 21.97 14.02 -14.84
C SER A 407 22.42 12.58 -15.18
N SER A 408 23.21 11.92 -14.31
CA SER A 408 23.80 10.60 -14.60
C SER A 408 24.09 9.76 -13.35
N PHE A 409 24.04 8.44 -13.50
CA PHE A 409 24.39 7.45 -12.47
C PHE A 409 25.60 6.63 -12.92
N ILE A 410 26.54 6.32 -12.01
CA ILE A 410 27.65 5.39 -12.28
C ILE A 410 27.53 4.18 -11.39
N PHE A 411 27.60 3.00 -11.99
CA PHE A 411 27.69 1.75 -11.26
C PHE A 411 29.08 1.16 -11.49
N GLU A 412 29.72 0.71 -10.42
CA GLU A 412 31.08 0.17 -10.41
C GLU A 412 31.08 -1.26 -9.85
N ASN A 413 31.60 -2.21 -10.63
CA ASN A 413 31.83 -3.57 -10.18
C ASN A 413 33.03 -3.64 -9.25
N THR A 414 32.78 -3.72 -7.95
CA THR A 414 33.85 -3.91 -6.96
C THR A 414 34.07 -5.38 -6.61
N GLY A 415 33.35 -6.30 -7.26
CA GLY A 415 33.50 -7.75 -7.14
C GLY A 415 34.54 -8.34 -8.09
N ASN A 416 34.78 -9.65 -7.93
CA ASN A 416 35.76 -10.41 -8.71
C ASN A 416 35.15 -11.13 -9.93
N ASP A 417 33.84 -11.09 -10.08
CA ASP A 417 33.12 -11.75 -11.17
C ASP A 417 32.75 -10.77 -12.27
N MET A 418 32.59 -11.27 -13.49
CA MET A 418 32.04 -10.48 -14.60
C MET A 418 30.52 -10.39 -14.48
N LEU A 419 29.97 -9.17 -14.61
CA LEU A 419 28.53 -8.93 -14.44
C LEU A 419 27.91 -8.37 -15.71
N ARG A 420 26.82 -8.93 -16.19
CA ARG A 420 25.99 -8.34 -17.26
C ARG A 420 24.94 -7.41 -16.68
N VAL A 421 24.88 -6.16 -17.13
CA VAL A 421 23.76 -5.25 -16.86
C VAL A 421 22.65 -5.55 -17.86
N GLU A 422 21.48 -5.96 -17.38
CA GLU A 422 20.36 -6.35 -18.23
C GLU A 422 19.19 -5.37 -18.20
N ALA A 423 19.03 -4.61 -17.12
CA ALA A 423 18.00 -3.57 -17.00
C ALA A 423 18.38 -2.54 -15.93
N VAL A 424 17.82 -1.34 -16.06
CA VAL A 424 17.83 -0.30 -15.03
C VAL A 424 16.39 0.08 -14.72
N LEU A 425 15.97 -0.09 -13.47
CA LEU A 425 14.63 0.24 -13.03
C LEU A 425 14.66 1.59 -12.33
N ILE A 426 13.72 2.46 -12.69
CA ILE A 426 13.59 3.78 -12.09
C ILE A 426 12.18 3.92 -11.51
N SER A 427 12.08 4.32 -10.24
CA SER A 427 10.82 4.66 -9.59
C SER A 427 10.93 6.02 -8.89
N TYR A 428 9.97 6.91 -9.14
CA TYR A 428 9.91 8.22 -8.49
C TYR A 428 8.46 8.69 -8.32
N TYR A 429 8.24 9.66 -7.44
CA TYR A 429 6.94 10.29 -7.25
C TYR A 429 6.92 11.65 -7.96
N ASN A 430 6.12 11.77 -9.00
CA ASN A 430 5.97 13.01 -9.73
C ASN A 430 5.02 13.95 -8.95
N THR A 431 5.56 14.95 -8.23
CA THR A 431 4.74 15.84 -7.38
C THR A 431 3.77 16.72 -8.19
N ALA A 432 4.07 17.05 -9.45
CA ALA A 432 3.18 17.83 -10.33
C ALA A 432 1.91 17.06 -10.71
N THR A 433 2.06 15.82 -11.20
CA THR A 433 0.95 14.93 -11.52
C THR A 433 0.39 14.21 -10.30
N ARG A 434 1.11 14.28 -9.17
CA ARG A 434 0.89 13.51 -7.94
C ARG A 434 0.95 12.00 -8.14
N ALA A 435 1.50 11.54 -9.26
CA ALA A 435 1.55 10.14 -9.65
C ALA A 435 2.91 9.52 -9.39
N ARG A 436 2.91 8.26 -8.97
CA ARG A 436 4.11 7.45 -8.98
C ARG A 436 4.41 7.01 -10.41
N ILE A 437 5.66 7.14 -10.82
CA ILE A 437 6.15 6.71 -12.13
C ILE A 437 7.17 5.60 -11.92
N GLU A 438 6.93 4.47 -12.57
CA GLU A 438 7.82 3.31 -12.62
C GLU A 438 8.20 3.04 -14.07
N LYS A 439 9.50 2.94 -14.35
CA LYS A 439 10.04 2.70 -15.70
C LYS A 439 11.08 1.60 -15.67
N VAL A 440 11.06 0.78 -16.73
CA VAL A 440 12.12 -0.17 -17.05
C VAL A 440 12.91 0.40 -18.21
N ILE A 441 14.20 0.62 -18.00
CA ILE A 441 15.13 1.04 -19.03
C ILE A 441 15.98 -0.17 -19.36
N MET A 442 15.78 -0.72 -20.57
CA MET A 442 16.69 -1.73 -21.09
C MET A 442 17.93 -1.00 -21.62
N PRO A 443 19.15 -1.45 -21.29
CA PRO A 443 20.34 -0.92 -21.94
C PRO A 443 20.19 -1.17 -23.46
N LEU A 444 20.24 -0.09 -24.24
CA LEU A 444 20.14 -0.19 -25.70
C LEU A 444 21.39 -0.90 -26.22
N PHE A 445 21.19 -2.01 -26.94
CA PHE A 445 22.18 -2.52 -27.88
C PHE A 445 22.38 -1.48 -28.97
N MET A 446 23.61 -1.01 -29.17
CA MET A 446 23.97 -0.24 -30.36
C MET A 446 24.97 -1.03 -31.21
N ASP A 447 24.50 -1.49 -32.37
CA ASP A 447 25.37 -1.91 -33.47
C ASP A 447 25.96 -0.66 -34.17
N LYS A 448 26.95 -0.05 -33.49
CA LYS A 448 28.11 0.85 -33.84
C LYS A 448 28.05 1.84 -35.05
N PRO A 449 28.95 2.86 -35.13
CA PRO A 449 30.32 2.55 -35.57
C PRO A 449 31.50 3.04 -34.69
N GLU A 450 31.56 4.23 -34.06
CA GLU A 450 32.93 4.79 -33.81
C GLU A 450 33.44 5.14 -32.39
N THR A 451 32.67 5.32 -31.30
CA THR A 451 33.30 5.47 -29.95
C THR A 451 32.42 5.21 -28.71
N ALA A 452 31.21 4.65 -28.83
CA ALA A 452 30.37 4.35 -27.68
C ALA A 452 30.39 2.85 -27.34
N HIS A 453 31.18 2.46 -26.34
CA HIS A 453 31.07 1.15 -25.69
C HIS A 453 30.66 1.37 -24.24
N MET A 454 29.38 1.15 -23.93
CA MET A 454 29.04 0.61 -22.62
C MET A 454 29.05 -0.91 -22.81
N PRO A 455 30.07 -1.64 -22.36
CA PRO A 455 29.96 -3.07 -22.36
C PRO A 455 28.79 -3.42 -21.41
N SER A 456 27.81 -4.19 -21.89
CA SER A 456 26.84 -4.82 -21.00
C SER A 456 27.55 -5.61 -19.91
N ASP A 457 28.75 -6.10 -20.22
CA ASP A 457 29.59 -6.92 -19.38
C ASP A 457 30.56 -6.01 -18.61
N LEU A 458 30.39 -5.97 -17.30
CA LEU A 458 31.11 -5.18 -16.34
C LEU A 458 32.21 -6.04 -15.72
N PRO A 459 33.48 -5.91 -16.17
CA PRO A 459 34.58 -6.69 -15.60
C PRO A 459 34.83 -6.28 -14.14
N PRO A 460 35.57 -7.07 -13.37
CA PRO A 460 36.06 -6.68 -12.05
C PRO A 460 36.78 -5.31 -12.11
N GLY A 461 36.38 -4.36 -11.26
CA GLY A 461 36.87 -2.98 -11.27
C GLY A 461 36.34 -2.09 -12.40
N GLY A 462 35.48 -2.62 -13.28
CA GLY A 462 34.86 -1.86 -14.35
C GLY A 462 33.70 -0.99 -13.87
N SER A 463 33.47 0.14 -14.52
CA SER A 463 32.32 1.01 -14.26
C SER A 463 31.54 1.30 -15.53
N PHE A 464 30.25 1.59 -15.37
CA PHE A 464 29.40 2.04 -16.47
C PHE A 464 28.52 3.22 -16.02
N VAL A 465 28.33 4.17 -16.93
CA VAL A 465 27.59 5.40 -16.66
C VAL A 465 26.25 5.33 -17.35
N VAL A 466 25.16 5.17 -16.59
CA VAL A 466 23.82 5.36 -17.12
C VAL A 466 23.62 6.86 -17.35
N ARG A 467 23.89 7.27 -18.59
CA ARG A 467 23.49 8.57 -19.13
C ARG A 467 22.13 8.39 -19.78
N ALA A 468 21.17 9.22 -19.41
CA ALA A 468 19.99 9.38 -20.25
C ALA A 468 20.46 10.15 -21.50
N GLU A 469 20.67 9.48 -22.63
CA GLU A 469 20.98 10.14 -23.90
C GLU A 469 19.69 10.36 -24.72
N GLY A 470 19.49 11.60 -25.21
CA GLY A 470 18.80 11.87 -26.48
C GLY A 470 17.27 11.96 -26.51
N LYS A 471 16.68 12.99 -25.89
CA LYS A 471 15.77 14.00 -26.50
C LYS A 471 15.23 14.91 -25.41
N GLN A 472 15.39 16.21 -25.62
CA GLN A 472 15.14 17.31 -24.69
C GLN A 472 13.70 17.37 -24.15
N SER A 473 13.61 17.90 -22.93
CA SER A 473 12.44 18.36 -22.13
C SER A 473 11.55 17.33 -21.43
N ALA A 474 10.73 16.52 -22.11
CA ALA A 474 9.58 15.90 -21.42
C ALA A 474 9.92 14.86 -20.30
N ILE A 475 10.93 14.01 -20.51
CA ILE A 475 11.36 13.05 -19.47
C ILE A 475 12.17 13.77 -18.38
N TYR A 476 12.96 14.78 -18.75
CA TYR A 476 13.86 15.50 -17.84
C TYR A 476 13.12 16.48 -16.93
N ASP A 477 12.17 17.25 -17.46
CA ASP A 477 11.32 18.15 -16.66
C ASP A 477 10.49 17.34 -15.64
N SER A 478 10.13 16.10 -15.99
CA SER A 478 9.38 15.20 -15.12
C SER A 478 10.22 14.48 -14.06
N LEU A 479 11.52 14.23 -14.33
CA LEU A 479 12.45 13.50 -13.44
C LEU A 479 13.27 14.43 -12.53
N PHE A 480 13.63 15.62 -13.02
CA PHE A 480 14.64 16.49 -12.39
C PHE A 480 14.09 17.83 -11.91
N GLY A 481 12.83 18.17 -12.21
CA GLY A 481 12.19 19.39 -11.72
C GLY A 481 11.70 19.33 -10.27
N MET A 482 11.83 18.19 -9.57
CA MET A 482 11.10 17.98 -8.31
C MET A 482 11.88 17.11 -7.32
N LEU A 483 11.84 17.52 -6.05
CA LEU A 483 12.49 16.97 -4.86
C LEU A 483 11.97 15.58 -4.43
N SER A 484 11.50 14.79 -5.39
CA SER A 484 11.09 13.42 -5.10
C SER A 484 12.32 12.54 -4.95
N PRO A 485 12.37 11.70 -3.91
CA PRO A 485 13.22 10.53 -3.88
C PRO A 485 13.09 9.74 -5.18
N VAL A 486 14.19 9.60 -5.90
CA VAL A 486 14.29 8.68 -7.04
C VAL A 486 14.97 7.42 -6.55
N SER A 487 14.32 6.29 -6.80
CA SER A 487 14.90 4.96 -6.60
C SER A 487 15.39 4.46 -7.94
N VAL A 488 16.71 4.30 -8.07
CA VAL A 488 17.32 3.67 -9.24
C VAL A 488 17.87 2.31 -8.84
N ILE A 489 17.61 1.32 -9.66
CA ILE A 489 17.93 -0.06 -9.39
C ILE A 489 18.61 -0.65 -10.62
N CYS A 490 19.85 -1.08 -10.48
CA CYS A 490 20.53 -1.80 -11.56
C CYS A 490 20.28 -3.30 -11.41
N CYS A 491 19.82 -3.92 -12.49
CA CYS A 491 19.58 -5.34 -12.60
C CYS A 491 20.77 -5.98 -13.32
N VAL A 492 21.46 -6.88 -12.62
CA VAL A 492 22.68 -7.53 -13.12
C VAL A 492 22.54 -9.05 -13.09
N ARG A 493 23.30 -9.71 -13.96
CA ARG A 493 23.47 -11.16 -14.01
C ARG A 493 24.95 -11.51 -14.00
N LYS A 494 25.38 -12.44 -13.16
CA LYS A 494 26.74 -12.99 -13.21
C LYS A 494 26.91 -13.82 -14.49
N ILE A 495 28.02 -13.58 -15.21
CA ILE A 495 28.40 -14.33 -16.43
C ILE A 495 29.35 -15.47 -16.07
#